data_AF-A0A5J4Q6P4-F1
#
_entry.id   AF-A0A5J4Q6P4-F1
#
_cell.length_a   1.000
_cell.length_b   1.000
_cell.length_c   1.000
_cell.angle_alpha   90.00
_cell.angle_beta   90.00
_cell.angle_gamma   90.00
#
_symmetry.space_group_name_H-M   'P 1'
#
loop_
_entity.id
_entity.type
_entity.pdbx_description
1 polymer ?
#
loop_
_entity_poly.entity_id
_entity_poly.type
_entity_poly.pdbx_seq_one_letter_code
_entity_poly.pdbx_strand_id
1 'polypeptide(L)'
;MPALFDKEIIISLSDSDHDVTQIQNSFLSIVLTANLQFDNKFEQFDDSYKDGVVLFVGLKSGSNIIREYTVYHRGRTIDGSLQNDATTESFIYNTIKPKSEKNNRKHIHSLYENIHKFDTSACGTYITMREIEEAIGQQTNVPYLMPVRFRISVPLDDLLIFSAFTDYPNGMFGDLKIKFKINPNAFVFAQ
;
A
#
# COMPACT_ATOMS: atom_id res chain seq x y z
N MET A 1 20.31 -6.20 -1.92
CA MET A 1 19.94 -5.10 -1.01
C MET A 1 19.18 -5.73 0.14
N PRO A 2 19.62 -5.64 1.41
CA PRO A 2 18.75 -6.07 2.52
C PRO A 2 17.60 -5.08 2.53
N ALA A 3 16.43 -5.57 2.13
CA ALA A 3 15.30 -4.73 1.87
C ALA A 3 14.79 -4.08 3.16
N LEU A 4 14.29 -2.85 3.07
CA LEU A 4 13.65 -2.10 4.14
C LEU A 4 12.45 -2.82 4.80
N PHE A 5 12.11 -4.04 4.37
CA PHE A 5 10.95 -4.82 4.79
C PHE A 5 10.96 -5.19 6.27
N ASP A 6 12.13 -5.52 6.85
CA ASP A 6 12.23 -5.80 8.29
C ASP A 6 12.58 -4.56 9.13
N LYS A 7 12.72 -3.39 8.50
CA LYS A 7 12.96 -2.14 9.22
C LYS A 7 11.67 -1.65 9.85
N GLU A 8 11.71 -1.37 11.14
CA GLU A 8 10.62 -0.69 11.82
C GLU A 8 10.57 0.78 11.41
N ILE A 9 9.39 1.24 11.03
CA ILE A 9 9.08 2.63 10.68
C ILE A 9 8.16 3.17 11.76
N ILE A 10 8.51 4.32 12.36
CA ILE A 10 7.69 5.00 13.35
C ILE A 10 7.20 6.31 12.75
N ILE A 11 5.88 6.54 12.80
CA ILE A 11 5.23 7.78 12.33
C ILE A 11 4.37 8.33 13.46
N SER A 12 4.51 9.63 13.74
CA SER A 12 3.57 10.35 14.62
C SER A 12 2.26 10.60 13.88
N LEU A 13 1.16 10.17 14.49
CA LEU A 13 -0.21 10.37 14.02
C LEU A 13 -0.86 11.62 14.63
N SER A 14 -0.43 12.00 15.84
CA SER A 14 -0.85 13.23 16.52
C SER A 14 0.32 13.89 17.23
N ASP A 15 0.12 15.14 17.64
CA ASP A 15 1.07 15.94 18.44
C ASP A 15 0.66 15.90 19.92
N SER A 16 1.60 16.09 20.84
CA SER A 16 1.31 16.33 22.26
C SER A 16 0.48 17.59 22.48
N ASP A 17 0.61 18.57 21.59
CA ASP A 17 -0.01 19.90 21.75
C ASP A 17 -1.45 19.96 21.19
N HIS A 18 -1.92 18.88 20.56
CA HIS A 18 -3.25 18.81 19.94
C HIS A 18 -4.01 17.58 20.43
N ASP A 19 -5.04 17.82 21.25
CA ASP A 19 -5.89 16.74 21.78
C ASP A 19 -6.92 16.23 20.76
N VAL A 20 -7.16 16.99 19.68
CA VAL A 20 -8.19 16.70 18.67
C VAL A 20 -7.57 16.23 17.37
N THR A 21 -7.85 14.97 17.00
CA THR A 21 -7.46 14.42 15.69
C THR A 21 -8.63 13.76 14.99
N GLN A 22 -8.81 14.06 13.69
CA GLN A 22 -9.81 13.38 12.85
C GLN A 22 -9.23 12.05 12.31
N ILE A 23 -8.86 11.13 13.21
CA ILE A 23 -8.19 9.86 12.83
C ILE A 23 -8.96 9.12 11.73
N GLN A 24 -10.29 9.11 11.80
CA GLN A 24 -11.18 8.47 10.82
C GLN A 24 -11.06 9.01 9.37
N ASN A 25 -10.62 10.26 9.20
CA ASN A 25 -10.43 10.88 7.89
C ASN A 25 -8.95 10.94 7.48
N SER A 26 -8.05 10.55 8.39
CA SER A 26 -6.62 10.57 8.18
C SER A 26 -6.15 9.31 7.44
N PHE A 27 -5.08 9.46 6.67
CA PHE A 27 -4.46 8.37 5.94
C PHE A 27 -2.94 8.55 5.89
N LEU A 28 -2.22 7.44 5.83
CA LEU A 28 -0.79 7.42 5.54
C LEU A 28 -0.59 7.40 4.03
N SER A 29 0.10 8.41 3.50
CA SER A 29 0.51 8.45 2.09
C SER A 29 1.94 7.92 1.95
N ILE A 30 2.09 6.77 1.30
CA ILE A 30 3.38 6.10 1.08
C ILE A 30 3.73 6.16 -0.40
N VAL A 31 4.92 6.64 -0.71
CA VAL A 31 5.49 6.56 -2.06
C VAL A 31 6.56 5.48 -2.05
N LEU A 32 6.32 4.40 -2.77
CA LEU A 32 7.23 3.25 -2.81
C LEU A 32 7.85 3.13 -4.19
N THR A 33 9.14 2.77 -4.20
CA THR A 33 9.85 2.33 -5.40
C THR A 33 10.15 0.84 -5.22
N ALA A 34 9.53 0.00 -6.05
CA ALA A 34 9.77 -1.44 -6.10
C ALA A 34 10.57 -1.77 -7.35
N ASN A 35 11.52 -2.70 -7.24
CA ASN A 35 12.17 -3.26 -8.42
C ASN A 35 11.40 -4.51 -8.86
N LEU A 36 10.79 -4.46 -10.04
CA LEU A 36 10.25 -5.64 -10.69
C LEU A 36 11.38 -6.48 -11.23
N GLN A 37 11.31 -7.77 -10.95
CA GLN A 37 12.30 -8.74 -11.40
C GLN A 37 11.71 -9.56 -12.54
N PHE A 38 12.40 -9.60 -13.67
CA PHE A 38 12.05 -10.43 -14.81
C PHE A 38 13.19 -11.40 -15.13
N ASP A 39 12.84 -12.68 -15.29
CA ASP A 39 13.84 -13.72 -15.61
C ASP A 39 14.14 -13.77 -17.11
N ASN A 40 13.21 -13.30 -17.94
CA ASN A 40 13.31 -13.30 -19.39
C ASN A 40 13.18 -11.89 -19.95
N LYS A 41 13.78 -11.66 -21.12
CA LYS A 41 13.46 -10.47 -21.92
C LYS A 41 12.13 -10.68 -22.61
N PHE A 42 11.38 -9.60 -22.74
CA PHE A 42 10.22 -9.54 -23.63
C PHE A 42 10.76 -9.12 -25.00
N GLU A 43 11.13 -10.10 -25.81
CA GLU A 43 11.48 -9.88 -27.21
C GLU A 43 10.27 -10.33 -28.04
N GLN A 44 9.98 -9.65 -29.15
CA GLN A 44 8.97 -10.03 -30.18
C GLN A 44 7.54 -9.48 -30.03
N PHE A 45 7.26 -8.48 -29.19
CA PHE A 45 6.00 -7.75 -29.39
C PHE A 45 6.09 -6.90 -30.66
N ASP A 46 5.07 -6.98 -31.51
CA ASP A 46 4.90 -6.03 -32.60
C ASP A 46 4.65 -4.64 -32.00
N ASP A 47 5.32 -3.62 -32.53
CA ASP A 47 5.28 -2.24 -32.03
C ASP A 47 3.85 -1.70 -31.90
N SER A 48 2.91 -2.20 -32.73
CA SER A 48 1.50 -1.84 -32.68
C SER A 48 0.76 -2.29 -31.41
N TYR A 49 1.24 -3.33 -30.71
CA TYR A 49 0.61 -3.85 -29.49
C TYR A 49 1.29 -3.41 -28.19
N LYS A 50 2.51 -2.87 -28.25
CA LYS A 50 3.31 -2.56 -27.05
C LYS A 50 2.66 -1.53 -26.12
N ASP A 51 1.89 -0.61 -26.67
CA ASP A 51 1.13 0.39 -25.90
C ASP A 51 -0.21 -0.15 -25.38
N GLY A 52 -0.76 -1.18 -26.03
CA GLY A 52 -2.05 -1.77 -25.68
C GLY A 52 -1.95 -2.88 -24.63
N VAL A 53 -0.78 -3.52 -24.51
CA VAL A 53 -0.52 -4.53 -23.48
C VAL A 53 0.04 -3.86 -22.24
N VAL A 54 -0.70 -3.96 -21.14
CA VAL A 54 -0.42 -3.24 -19.91
C VAL A 54 -0.40 -4.23 -18.75
N LEU A 55 0.60 -4.10 -17.89
CA LEU A 55 0.75 -4.82 -16.64
C LEU A 55 0.41 -3.88 -15.48
N PHE A 56 -0.61 -4.21 -14.70
CA PHE A 56 -0.83 -3.60 -13.40
C PHE A 56 0.10 -4.19 -12.36
N VAL A 57 0.71 -3.35 -11.54
CA VAL A 57 1.50 -3.72 -10.35
C VAL A 57 1.06 -2.85 -9.17
N GLY A 58 0.73 -3.48 -8.05
CA GLY A 58 0.31 -2.74 -6.86
C GLY A 58 -0.14 -3.64 -5.72
N LEU A 59 -1.11 -3.15 -4.95
CA LEU A 59 -1.74 -3.87 -3.84
C LEU A 59 -3.24 -3.96 -4.08
N LYS A 60 -3.88 -5.01 -3.57
CA LYS A 60 -5.36 -5.10 -3.52
C LYS A 60 -5.97 -4.02 -2.62
N SER A 61 -5.31 -3.75 -1.48
CA SER A 61 -5.61 -2.66 -0.56
C SER A 61 -4.31 -2.03 -0.06
N GLY A 62 -4.29 -0.71 0.12
CA GLY A 62 -3.13 0.01 0.64
C GLY A 62 -2.72 -0.49 2.02
N SER A 63 -3.69 -0.81 2.88
CA SER A 63 -3.49 -1.41 4.20
C SER A 63 -2.70 -2.73 4.19
N ASN A 64 -2.72 -3.50 3.10
CA ASN A 64 -1.91 -4.72 2.99
C ASN A 64 -0.40 -4.44 2.98
N ILE A 65 0.05 -3.19 2.80
CA ILE A 65 1.47 -2.83 2.88
C ILE A 65 2.01 -2.97 4.31
N ILE A 66 1.16 -3.00 5.33
CA ILE A 66 1.55 -3.12 6.73
C ILE A 66 1.55 -4.61 7.11
N ARG A 67 2.72 -5.11 7.54
CA ARG A 67 2.88 -6.51 7.99
C ARG A 67 2.53 -6.66 9.46
N GLU A 68 3.14 -5.81 10.27
CA GLU A 68 3.05 -5.77 11.73
C GLU A 68 2.89 -4.31 12.13
N TYR A 69 2.15 -4.04 13.20
CA TYR A 69 2.13 -2.71 13.80
C TYR A 69 2.00 -2.75 15.32
N THR A 70 2.36 -1.64 15.95
CA THR A 70 2.16 -1.37 17.36
C THR A 70 1.85 0.12 17.54
N VAL A 71 0.93 0.44 18.44
CA VAL A 71 0.53 1.83 18.69
C VAL A 71 1.11 2.31 20.02
N TYR A 72 1.63 3.52 20.02
CA TYR A 72 2.18 4.20 21.18
C TYR A 72 1.34 5.44 21.50
N HIS A 73 1.10 5.66 22.78
CA HIS A 73 0.52 6.89 23.30
C HIS A 73 1.43 7.45 24.38
N ARG A 74 1.91 8.69 24.21
CA ARG A 74 2.82 9.37 25.15
C ARG A 74 4.05 8.54 25.51
N GLY A 75 4.67 7.94 24.49
CA GLY A 75 5.86 7.09 24.62
C GLY A 75 5.63 5.70 25.24
N ARG A 76 4.38 5.32 25.56
CA ARG A 76 4.04 3.98 26.08
C ARG A 76 3.26 3.19 25.03
N THR A 77 3.57 1.90 24.91
CA THR A 77 2.77 0.99 24.08
C THR A 77 1.35 0.90 24.65
N ILE A 78 0.35 1.02 23.79
CA ILE A 78 -1.05 0.75 24.16
C ILE A 78 -1.21 -0.76 24.31
N ASP A 79 -1.73 -1.20 25.45
CA ASP A 79 -1.95 -2.63 25.69
C ASP A 79 -2.93 -3.22 24.66
N GLY A 80 -2.64 -4.43 24.17
CA GLY A 80 -3.40 -5.06 23.09
C GLY A 80 -3.22 -4.46 21.68
N SER A 81 -2.37 -3.43 21.50
CA SER A 81 -2.13 -2.83 20.16
C SER A 81 -1.09 -3.55 19.30
N LEU A 82 -0.41 -4.55 19.83
CA LEU A 82 0.56 -5.35 19.08
C LEU A 82 -0.18 -6.25 18.09
N GLN A 83 -0.07 -5.93 16.80
CA GLN A 83 -0.58 -6.75 15.72
C GLN A 83 0.59 -7.36 14.94
N ASN A 84 0.68 -8.69 14.95
CA ASN A 84 1.74 -9.44 14.28
C ASN A 84 1.37 -9.91 12.86
N ASP A 85 0.08 -9.90 12.51
CA ASP A 85 -0.43 -10.25 11.18
C ASP A 85 -1.52 -9.27 10.73
N ALA A 86 -1.07 -8.04 10.45
CA ALA A 86 -1.94 -6.97 9.98
C ALA A 86 -2.49 -7.22 8.57
N THR A 87 -1.84 -8.08 7.78
CA THR A 87 -2.30 -8.41 6.43
C THR A 87 -3.56 -9.28 6.46
N THR A 88 -3.62 -10.28 7.34
CA THR A 88 -4.83 -11.08 7.56
C THR A 88 -5.96 -10.24 8.14
N GLU A 89 -5.67 -9.40 9.15
CA GLU A 89 -6.63 -8.44 9.71
C GLU A 89 -7.23 -7.56 8.60
N SER A 90 -6.37 -6.94 7.80
CA SER A 90 -6.80 -6.08 6.70
C SER A 90 -7.62 -6.84 5.67
N PHE A 91 -7.27 -8.10 5.35
CA PHE A 91 -8.03 -8.91 4.41
C PHE A 91 -9.46 -9.17 4.91
N ILE A 92 -9.63 -9.52 6.20
CA ILE A 92 -10.94 -9.76 6.80
C ILE A 92 -11.76 -8.47 6.82
N TYR A 93 -11.18 -7.38 7.30
CA TYR A 93 -11.84 -6.08 7.38
C TYR A 93 -12.29 -5.59 6.00
N ASN A 94 -11.41 -5.71 5.00
CA ASN A 94 -11.75 -5.39 3.63
C ASN A 94 -12.84 -6.30 3.08
N THR A 95 -12.93 -7.58 3.46
CA THR A 95 -13.98 -8.47 2.95
C THR A 95 -15.37 -8.06 3.40
N ILE A 96 -15.51 -7.54 4.63
CA ILE A 96 -16.79 -7.07 5.17
C ILE A 96 -17.14 -5.64 4.75
N LYS A 97 -16.15 -4.83 4.35
CA LYS A 97 -16.36 -3.44 3.92
C LYS A 97 -17.16 -3.37 2.61
N PRO A 98 -18.24 -2.57 2.54
CA PRO A 98 -19.10 -2.51 1.36
C PRO A 98 -18.34 -1.93 0.15
N LYS A 99 -18.70 -2.39 -1.06
CA LYS A 99 -18.03 -1.99 -2.32
C LYS A 99 -18.11 -0.48 -2.59
N SER A 100 -19.18 0.19 -2.14
CA SER A 100 -19.36 1.63 -2.26
C SER A 100 -18.26 2.41 -1.53
N GLU A 101 -17.86 1.98 -0.33
CA GLU A 101 -16.79 2.64 0.43
C GLU A 101 -15.42 2.46 -0.22
N LYS A 102 -15.20 1.32 -0.89
CA LYS A 102 -13.92 1.00 -1.55
C LYS A 102 -13.64 1.83 -2.80
N ASN A 103 -14.68 2.33 -3.46
CA ASN A 103 -14.56 3.07 -4.73
C ASN A 103 -14.41 4.59 -4.56
N ASN A 104 -14.57 5.12 -3.35
CA ASN A 104 -14.70 6.56 -3.16
C ASN A 104 -13.37 7.31 -3.00
N ARG A 105 -12.27 6.60 -2.73
CA ARG A 105 -10.99 7.22 -2.36
C ARG A 105 -9.83 6.69 -3.21
N LYS A 106 -9.00 7.59 -3.73
CA LYS A 106 -7.88 7.27 -4.64
C LYS A 106 -6.73 6.57 -3.91
N HIS A 107 -6.07 5.65 -4.61
CA HIS A 107 -4.86 4.93 -4.22
C HIS A 107 -5.01 4.03 -2.98
N ILE A 108 -6.23 3.58 -2.67
CA ILE A 108 -6.52 2.74 -1.51
C ILE A 108 -6.85 1.32 -1.95
N HIS A 109 -7.80 1.14 -2.87
CA HIS A 109 -8.17 -0.18 -3.36
C HIS A 109 -7.90 -0.36 -4.84
N SER A 110 -7.59 -1.59 -5.21
CA SER A 110 -7.42 -2.03 -6.59
C SER A 110 -8.43 -3.14 -6.87
N LEU A 111 -9.70 -2.76 -7.07
CA LEU A 111 -10.74 -3.72 -7.40
C LEU A 111 -10.54 -4.25 -8.82
N TYR A 112 -10.63 -5.57 -9.00
CA TYR A 112 -10.38 -6.22 -10.29
C TYR A 112 -11.14 -5.58 -11.46
N GLU A 113 -12.44 -5.30 -11.28
CA GLU A 113 -13.28 -4.66 -12.30
C GLU A 113 -12.79 -3.25 -12.70
N ASN A 114 -12.19 -2.51 -11.76
CA ASN A 114 -11.65 -1.17 -12.00
C ASN A 114 -10.27 -1.26 -12.67
N ILE A 115 -9.44 -2.22 -12.23
CA ILE A 115 -8.12 -2.48 -12.82
C ILE A 115 -8.26 -2.91 -14.28
N HIS A 116 -9.22 -3.78 -14.58
CA HIS A 116 -9.51 -4.20 -15.96
C HIS A 116 -10.02 -3.05 -16.86
N LYS A 117 -10.51 -1.95 -16.26
CA LYS A 117 -10.90 -0.73 -16.96
C LYS A 117 -9.81 0.36 -16.93
N PHE A 118 -8.60 0.01 -16.51
CA PHE A 118 -7.46 0.92 -16.39
C PHE A 118 -7.74 2.14 -15.49
N ASP A 119 -8.44 1.93 -14.38
CA ASP A 119 -8.71 2.98 -13.40
C ASP A 119 -7.41 3.53 -12.79
N THR A 120 -7.16 4.81 -13.05
CA THR A 120 -6.01 5.59 -12.53
C THR A 120 -6.02 5.79 -11.02
N SER A 121 -7.15 5.54 -10.34
CA SER A 121 -7.29 5.66 -8.89
C SER A 121 -6.81 4.41 -8.13
N ALA A 122 -6.32 3.39 -8.84
CA ALA A 122 -5.82 2.15 -8.25
C ALA A 122 -4.70 2.38 -7.21
N CYS A 123 -4.59 1.43 -6.29
CA CYS A 123 -3.48 1.32 -5.34
C CYS A 123 -2.29 0.61 -6.00
N GLY A 124 -1.68 1.27 -6.99
CA GLY A 124 -0.62 0.72 -7.81
C GLY A 124 -0.28 1.61 -8.99
N THR A 125 0.37 1.04 -9.99
CA THR A 125 0.60 1.67 -11.28
C THR A 125 0.43 0.66 -12.41
N TYR A 126 0.18 1.19 -13.58
CA TYR A 126 0.19 0.47 -14.84
C TYR A 126 1.53 0.68 -15.51
N ILE A 127 2.01 -0.35 -16.19
CA ILE A 127 3.26 -0.34 -16.93
C ILE A 127 2.99 -0.98 -18.28
N THR A 128 3.29 -0.27 -19.34
CA THR A 128 3.13 -0.78 -20.70
C THR A 128 4.26 -1.76 -21.05
N MET A 129 4.01 -2.65 -22.01
CA MET A 129 5.09 -3.52 -22.52
C MET A 129 6.23 -2.70 -23.14
N ARG A 130 5.94 -1.54 -23.75
CA ARG A 130 6.98 -0.63 -24.25
C ARG A 130 7.92 -0.18 -23.13
N GLU A 131 7.38 0.30 -22.01
CA GLU A 131 8.20 0.75 -20.87
C GLU A 131 9.04 -0.39 -20.28
N ILE A 132 8.49 -1.61 -20.23
CA ILE A 132 9.22 -2.79 -19.76
C ILE A 132 10.38 -3.10 -20.73
N GLU A 133 10.12 -3.20 -22.03
CA GLU A 133 11.13 -3.50 -23.04
C GLU A 133 12.25 -2.46 -23.06
N GLU A 134 11.92 -1.17 -23.00
CA GLU A 134 12.91 -0.09 -22.95
C GLU A 134 13.77 -0.16 -21.67
N ALA A 135 13.17 -0.47 -20.53
CA ALA A 135 13.87 -0.55 -19.24
C ALA A 135 14.78 -1.78 -19.12
N ILE A 136 14.36 -2.94 -19.64
CA ILE A 136 15.13 -4.19 -19.52
C ILE A 136 16.03 -4.45 -20.75
N GLY A 137 15.69 -3.89 -21.91
CA GLY A 137 16.39 -4.17 -23.18
C GLY A 137 17.87 -3.80 -23.12
N GLN A 138 18.19 -2.73 -22.39
CA GLN A 138 19.56 -2.25 -22.17
C GLN A 138 20.35 -3.07 -21.14
N GLN A 139 19.69 -3.94 -20.38
CA GLN A 139 20.33 -4.74 -19.35
C GLN A 139 20.88 -6.05 -19.92
N THR A 140 22.04 -6.46 -19.40
CA THR A 140 22.76 -7.67 -19.82
C THR A 140 22.79 -8.75 -18.76
N ASN A 141 22.49 -8.40 -17.50
CA ASN A 141 22.58 -9.31 -16.36
C ASN A 141 21.17 -9.76 -15.96
N VAL A 142 20.98 -11.07 -15.88
CA VAL A 142 19.76 -11.70 -15.38
C VAL A 142 19.88 -11.88 -13.85
N PRO A 143 18.83 -11.56 -13.06
CA PRO A 143 17.51 -11.12 -13.51
C PRO A 143 17.45 -9.63 -13.89
N TYR A 144 16.58 -9.29 -14.83
CA TYR A 144 16.36 -7.91 -15.28
C TYR A 144 15.53 -7.15 -14.24
N LEU A 145 15.94 -5.93 -13.92
CA LEU A 145 15.34 -5.13 -12.87
C LEU A 145 14.73 -3.84 -13.42
N MET A 146 13.43 -3.65 -13.27
CA MET A 146 12.76 -2.40 -13.61
C MET A 146 12.29 -1.69 -12.34
N PRO A 147 12.82 -0.50 -12.01
CA PRO A 147 12.31 0.28 -10.89
C PRO A 147 10.95 0.90 -11.26
N VAL A 148 9.97 0.68 -10.41
CA VAL A 148 8.60 1.16 -10.57
C VAL A 148 8.22 1.94 -9.34
N ARG A 149 7.74 3.17 -9.54
CA ARG A 149 7.36 4.08 -8.45
C ARG A 149 5.86 4.33 -8.48
N PHE A 150 5.20 4.11 -7.35
CA PHE A 150 3.76 4.37 -7.23
C PHE A 150 3.38 4.83 -5.82
N ARG A 151 2.16 5.36 -5.71
CA ARG A 151 1.59 5.88 -4.47
C ARG A 151 0.60 4.88 -3.89
N ILE A 152 0.64 4.75 -2.57
CA ILE A 152 -0.27 3.94 -1.77
C ILE A 152 -0.83 4.86 -0.69
N SER A 153 -2.14 4.80 -0.47
CA SER A 153 -2.79 5.46 0.66
C SER A 153 -3.35 4.40 1.60
N VAL A 154 -3.06 4.53 2.90
CA VAL A 154 -3.58 3.66 3.94
C VAL A 154 -4.48 4.49 4.85
N PRO A 155 -5.81 4.41 4.72
CA PRO A 155 -6.71 5.03 5.68
C PRO A 155 -6.44 4.47 7.07
N LEU A 156 -6.41 5.34 8.08
CA LEU A 156 -6.17 4.86 9.45
C LEU A 156 -7.34 3.99 9.93
N ASP A 157 -8.57 4.30 9.52
CA ASP A 157 -9.78 3.52 9.80
C ASP A 157 -9.81 2.13 9.13
N ASP A 158 -8.86 1.82 8.23
CA ASP A 158 -8.64 0.47 7.70
C ASP A 158 -7.78 -0.41 8.61
N LEU A 159 -7.14 0.17 9.63
CA LEU A 159 -6.46 -0.58 10.69
C LEU A 159 -7.44 -0.80 11.83
N LEU A 160 -7.63 -2.06 12.25
CA LEU A 160 -8.68 -2.44 13.18
C LEU A 160 -8.56 -1.69 14.51
N ILE A 161 -7.34 -1.47 15.00
CA ILE A 161 -7.10 -0.70 16.23
C ILE A 161 -7.68 0.72 16.17
N PHE A 162 -7.71 1.34 14.99
CA PHE A 162 -8.25 2.69 14.79
C PHE A 162 -9.70 2.70 14.31
N SER A 163 -10.27 1.56 13.90
CA SER A 163 -11.65 1.48 13.43
C SER A 163 -12.66 1.95 14.49
N ALA A 164 -12.44 1.62 15.76
CA ALA A 164 -13.30 2.02 16.87
C ALA A 164 -13.12 3.49 17.28
N PHE A 165 -12.12 4.21 16.75
CA PHE A 165 -11.91 5.62 17.09
C PHE A 165 -13.03 6.53 16.57
N THR A 166 -13.89 6.04 15.67
CA THR A 166 -15.12 6.71 15.26
C THR A 166 -16.10 6.90 16.42
N ASP A 167 -16.06 6.01 17.41
CA ASP A 167 -17.05 5.93 18.48
C ASP A 167 -16.60 6.70 19.74
N TYR A 168 -15.33 7.13 19.79
CA TYR A 168 -14.78 7.91 20.88
C TYR A 168 -14.80 9.41 20.56
N PRO A 169 -15.09 10.29 21.53
CA PRO A 169 -14.95 11.72 21.33
C PRO A 169 -13.51 12.05 20.94
N ASN A 170 -13.34 12.82 19.85
CA ASN A 170 -12.04 13.14 19.22
C ASN A 170 -10.99 13.79 20.15
N GLY A 171 -11.29 14.06 21.43
CA GLY A 171 -10.52 14.92 22.33
C GLY A 171 -9.67 14.21 23.39
N MET A 172 -9.18 12.99 23.17
CA MET A 172 -8.46 12.24 24.21
C MET A 172 -7.11 11.64 23.78
N PHE A 173 -6.57 12.01 22.62
CA PHE A 173 -5.39 11.34 22.08
C PHE A 173 -4.36 12.34 21.54
N GLY A 174 -3.65 13.01 22.45
CA GLY A 174 -2.35 13.64 22.13
C GLY A 174 -1.30 12.59 21.73
N ASP A 175 -0.03 12.98 21.56
CA ASP A 175 1.16 12.15 21.18
C ASP A 175 0.91 10.66 20.85
N LEU A 176 0.23 10.40 19.73
CA LEU A 176 -0.08 9.07 19.20
C LEU A 176 0.92 8.74 18.09
N LYS A 177 1.53 7.56 18.14
CA LYS A 177 2.46 7.09 17.11
C LYS A 177 2.11 5.67 16.69
N ILE A 178 2.29 5.37 15.42
CA ILE A 178 2.28 4.00 14.93
C ILE A 178 3.70 3.58 14.55
N LYS A 179 4.08 2.40 15.01
CA LYS A 179 5.26 1.69 14.53
C LYS A 179 4.81 0.54 13.66
N PHE A 180 5.37 0.40 12.46
CA PHE A 180 5.01 -0.70 11.56
C PHE A 180 6.18 -1.19 10.72
N LYS A 181 6.00 -2.38 10.13
CA LYS A 181 6.90 -2.97 9.13
C LYS A 181 6.18 -3.13 7.79
N ILE A 182 6.94 -3.06 6.70
CA ILE A 182 6.41 -3.20 5.33
C ILE A 182 6.25 -4.68 4.99
N ASN A 183 5.12 -5.06 4.38
CA ASN A 183 4.89 -6.39 3.85
C ASN A 183 5.30 -6.49 2.37
N PRO A 184 6.42 -7.16 2.02
CA PRO A 184 6.80 -7.37 0.63
C PRO A 184 5.96 -8.42 -0.10
N ASN A 185 5.26 -9.29 0.63
CA ASN A 185 4.53 -10.41 0.05
C ASN A 185 3.09 -10.02 -0.36
N ALA A 186 2.69 -8.78 -0.11
CA ALA A 186 1.35 -8.29 -0.40
C ALA A 186 1.15 -7.81 -1.84
N PHE A 187 2.24 -7.62 -2.60
CA PHE A 187 2.16 -7.12 -3.97
C PHE A 187 1.44 -8.10 -4.90
N VAL A 188 0.64 -7.55 -5.80
CA VAL A 188 -0.10 -8.28 -6.81
C VAL A 188 0.15 -7.66 -8.18
N PHE A 189 0.00 -8.50 -9.21
CA PHE A 189 0.05 -8.07 -10.60
C PHE A 189 -1.16 -8.61 -11.35
N ALA A 190 -1.59 -7.89 -12.38
CA ALA A 190 -2.68 -8.28 -13.27
C ALA A 190 -2.44 -7.76 -14.69
N GLN A 191 -2.92 -8.49 -15.69
CA GLN A 191 -2.90 -8.12 -17.11
C GLN A 191 -4.33 -7.96 -17.62
#